data_AF-A0A6N7FFT8-F1
#
_entry.id   AF-A0A6N7FFT8-F1
#
_cell.length_a   1.000
_cell.length_b   1.000
_cell.length_c   1.000
_cell.angle_alpha   90.00
_cell.angle_beta   90.00
_cell.angle_gamma   90.00
#
_symmetry.space_group_name_H-M   'P 1'
#
loop_
_entity.id
_entity.type
_entity.pdbx_description
1 polymer ?
#
loop_
_entity_poly.entity_id
_entity_poly.type
_entity_poly.pdbx_seq_one_letter_code
_entity_poly.pdbx_strand_id
1 'polypeptide(L)'
;METGWAAMRMGWVKYVLPFMFVFSPTLLMVGEPVKVAWDAATALVGVYYVTVGIVGFFRRDIGWIRRLAIAAAGAVALVPDASVGLAIPGFMSGAGVAIGGALLAYEFLAARRLRAAGAG
;
A
#
# COMPACT_ATOMS: atom_id res chain seq x y z
N MET A 1 14.86 -14.68 18.82
CA MET A 1 13.79 -15.06 17.86
C MET A 1 13.20 -13.85 17.12
N GLU A 2 13.95 -12.76 16.92
CA GLU A 2 13.38 -11.51 16.35
C GLU A 2 13.05 -11.62 14.85
N THR A 3 13.86 -12.36 14.09
CA THR A 3 13.63 -12.58 12.65
C THR A 3 12.36 -13.37 12.37
N GLY A 4 12.01 -14.34 13.23
CA GLY A 4 10.78 -15.12 13.12
C GLY A 4 9.53 -14.26 13.31
N TRP A 5 9.56 -13.31 14.25
CA TRP A 5 8.46 -12.36 14.46
C TRP A 5 8.31 -11.37 13.31
N ALA A 6 9.43 -10.90 12.75
CA ALA A 6 9.41 -10.04 11.56
C ALA A 6 8.80 -10.76 10.34
N ALA A 7 9.12 -12.05 10.13
CA ALA A 7 8.55 -12.86 9.07
C ALA A 7 7.02 -13.06 9.24
N MET A 8 6.57 -13.32 10.47
CA MET A 8 5.14 -13.48 10.79
C MET A 8 4.31 -12.23 10.42
N ARG A 9 4.86 -11.03 10.61
CA ARG A 9 4.18 -9.77 10.27
C ARG A 9 3.91 -9.61 8.77
N MET A 10 4.65 -10.28 7.90
CA MET A 10 4.42 -10.25 6.44
C MET A 10 3.37 -11.29 5.99
N GLY A 11 3.00 -12.23 6.87
CA GLY A 11 2.08 -13.32 6.54
C GLY A 11 0.65 -12.88 6.21
N TRP A 12 0.24 -11.66 6.57
CA TRP A 12 -1.10 -11.12 6.32
C TRP A 12 -1.47 -11.13 4.83
N VAL A 13 -0.49 -10.89 3.94
CA VAL A 13 -0.72 -10.84 2.49
C VAL A 13 -1.30 -12.15 2.00
N LYS A 14 -0.78 -13.29 2.48
CA LYS A 14 -1.26 -14.63 2.12
C LYS A 14 -2.72 -14.85 2.49
N TYR A 15 -3.21 -14.17 3.53
CA TYR A 15 -4.60 -14.26 3.96
C TYR A 15 -5.52 -13.37 3.11
N VAL A 16 -5.09 -12.16 2.75
CA VAL A 16 -5.94 -11.18 2.03
C VAL A 16 -6.01 -11.47 0.52
N LEU A 17 -4.90 -11.91 -0.09
CA LEU A 17 -4.79 -12.09 -1.54
C LEU A 17 -5.87 -13.02 -2.15
N PRO A 18 -6.23 -14.17 -1.53
CA PRO A 18 -7.29 -15.04 -2.04
C PRO A 18 -8.64 -14.33 -2.22
N PHE A 19 -9.01 -13.46 -1.27
CA PHE A 19 -10.24 -12.67 -1.38
C PHE A 19 -10.16 -11.64 -2.49
N MET A 20 -9.00 -10.99 -2.66
CA MET A 20 -8.79 -10.03 -3.75
C MET A 20 -8.98 -10.67 -5.13
N PHE A 21 -8.51 -11.90 -5.34
CA PHE A 21 -8.72 -12.61 -6.61
C PHE A 21 -10.19 -12.91 -6.89
N VAL A 22 -11.00 -13.14 -5.86
CA VAL A 22 -12.45 -13.34 -5.99
C VAL A 22 -13.15 -12.04 -6.38
N PHE A 23 -12.75 -10.91 -5.79
CA PHE A 23 -13.37 -9.62 -6.07
C PHE A 23 -12.84 -8.93 -7.34
N SER A 24 -11.63 -9.26 -7.81
CA SER A 24 -11.00 -8.65 -8.97
C SER A 24 -10.40 -9.71 -9.91
N PRO A 25 -11.16 -10.20 -10.91
CA PRO A 25 -10.68 -11.19 -11.89
C PRO A 25 -9.47 -10.73 -12.70
N THR A 26 -9.25 -9.42 -12.82
CA THR A 26 -8.09 -8.81 -13.47
C THR A 26 -6.77 -9.22 -12.81
N LEU A 27 -6.77 -9.50 -11.50
CA LEU A 27 -5.60 -10.01 -10.78
C LEU A 27 -5.26 -11.46 -11.16
N LEU A 28 -6.22 -12.19 -11.75
CA LEU A 28 -6.00 -13.50 -12.37
C LEU A 28 -5.62 -13.39 -13.86
N MET A 29 -5.28 -12.17 -14.32
CA MET A 29 -5.01 -11.85 -15.72
C MET A 29 -6.20 -12.11 -16.66
N VAL A 30 -7.42 -12.08 -16.12
CA VAL A 30 -8.64 -12.22 -16.90
C VAL A 30 -9.23 -10.84 -17.18
N GLY A 31 -9.22 -10.43 -18.45
CA GLY A 31 -9.83 -9.18 -18.89
C GLY A 31 -8.95 -8.37 -19.84
N GLU A 32 -9.22 -7.06 -19.92
CA GLU A 32 -8.49 -6.13 -20.77
C GLU A 32 -7.05 -5.92 -20.26
N PRO A 33 -6.01 -6.05 -21.11
CA PRO A 33 -4.60 -6.01 -20.66
C PRO A 33 -4.22 -4.75 -19.90
N VAL A 34 -4.78 -3.60 -20.29
CA VAL A 34 -4.52 -2.31 -19.61
C VAL A 34 -5.07 -2.31 -18.19
N LYS A 35 -6.26 -2.86 -17.97
CA LYS A 35 -6.88 -2.99 -16.64
C LYS A 35 -6.12 -4.00 -15.78
N VAL A 36 -5.71 -5.12 -16.36
CA VAL A 36 -4.85 -6.11 -15.69
C VAL A 36 -3.56 -5.47 -15.21
N ALA A 37 -2.87 -4.72 -16.07
CA ALA A 37 -1.62 -4.05 -15.70
C ALA A 37 -1.82 -2.99 -14.61
N TRP A 38 -2.91 -2.21 -14.71
CA TRP A 38 -3.26 -1.21 -13.71
C TRP A 38 -3.55 -1.84 -12.34
N ASP A 39 -4.46 -2.81 -12.28
CA ASP A 39 -4.88 -3.45 -11.02
C ASP A 39 -3.73 -4.23 -10.38
N ALA A 40 -2.88 -4.88 -11.18
CA ALA A 40 -1.68 -5.54 -10.67
C ALA A 40 -0.69 -4.53 -10.07
N ALA A 41 -0.46 -3.40 -10.73
CA ALA A 41 0.45 -2.37 -10.24
C ALA A 41 -0.07 -1.71 -8.96
N THR A 42 -1.35 -1.33 -8.92
CA THR A 42 -1.97 -0.72 -7.73
C THR A 42 -2.03 -1.70 -6.56
N ALA A 43 -2.31 -2.99 -6.82
CA ALA A 43 -2.28 -4.02 -5.78
C ALA A 43 -0.89 -4.21 -5.17
N LEU A 44 0.17 -4.23 -5.99
CA LEU A 44 1.55 -4.30 -5.48
C LEU A 44 1.89 -3.10 -4.59
N VAL A 45 1.49 -1.90 -5.01
CA VAL A 45 1.71 -0.67 -4.23
C VAL A 45 0.89 -0.68 -2.93
N GLY A 46 -0.37 -1.12 -2.98
CA GLY A 46 -1.23 -1.22 -1.81
C GLY A 46 -0.70 -2.20 -0.76
N VAL A 47 -0.26 -3.40 -1.18
CA VAL A 47 0.40 -4.38 -0.31
C VAL A 47 1.65 -3.79 0.34
N TYR A 48 2.45 -3.05 -0.44
CA TYR A 48 3.64 -2.38 0.07
C TYR A 48 3.30 -1.36 1.16
N TYR A 49 2.30 -0.49 0.95
CA TYR A 49 1.89 0.52 1.94
C TYR A 49 1.35 -0.10 3.22
N VAL A 50 0.48 -1.11 3.13
CA VAL A 50 -0.01 -1.83 4.31
C VAL A 50 1.15 -2.47 5.08
N THR A 51 2.11 -3.06 4.37
CA THR A 51 3.31 -3.65 4.98
C THR A 51 4.15 -2.60 5.70
N VAL A 52 4.37 -1.42 5.10
CA VAL A 52 5.07 -0.31 5.78
C VAL A 52 4.33 0.14 7.05
N GLY A 53 3.00 0.21 7.02
CA GLY A 53 2.20 0.53 8.20
C GLY A 53 2.33 -0.52 9.31
N ILE A 54 2.26 -1.81 8.96
CA ILE A 54 2.39 -2.94 9.90
C ILE A 54 3.80 -3.00 10.49
N VAL A 55 4.84 -2.87 9.67
CA VAL A 55 6.23 -2.88 10.12
C VAL A 55 6.54 -1.64 10.96
N GLY A 56 6.02 -0.47 10.56
CA GLY A 56 6.20 0.80 11.26
C GLY A 56 7.50 1.51 10.97
N PHE A 57 8.26 1.02 10.00
CA PHE A 57 9.54 1.56 9.60
C PHE A 57 9.59 1.73 8.09
N PHE A 58 10.18 2.84 7.64
CA PHE A 58 10.48 3.06 6.23
C PHE A 58 11.91 3.58 6.04
N ARG A 59 12.17 4.84 6.40
CA ARG A 59 13.51 5.46 6.43
C ARG A 59 13.93 5.90 7.82
N ARG A 60 12.97 5.88 8.74
CA ARG A 60 13.00 6.17 10.16
C ARG A 60 11.76 5.51 10.78
N ASP A 61 11.70 5.48 12.10
CA ASP A 61 10.51 5.03 12.80
C ASP A 61 9.32 5.97 12.52
N ILE A 62 8.19 5.39 12.14
CA ILE A 62 6.98 6.10 11.80
C ILE A 62 6.06 6.11 13.02
N GLY A 63 5.55 7.28 13.39
CA GLY A 63 4.58 7.41 14.47
C GLY A 63 3.28 6.66 14.17
N TRP A 64 2.62 6.13 15.21
CA TRP A 64 1.40 5.32 15.11
C TRP A 64 0.31 5.89 14.18
N ILE A 65 0.02 7.19 14.29
CA ILE A 65 -1.01 7.86 13.47
C ILE A 65 -0.67 7.76 11.97
N ARG A 66 0.60 7.99 11.61
CA ARG A 66 1.05 7.95 10.21
C ARG A 66 1.10 6.52 9.68
N ARG A 67 1.43 5.55 10.54
CA ARG A 67 1.35 4.12 10.19
C ARG A 67 -0.06 3.72 9.81
N LEU A 68 -1.05 4.13 10.61
CA LEU A 68 -2.47 3.89 10.30
C LEU A 68 -2.89 4.59 9.02
N ALA A 69 -2.47 5.85 8.80
CA ALA A 69 -2.81 6.58 7.59
C ALA A 69 -2.22 5.92 6.32
N ILE A 70 -0.96 5.47 6.36
CA ILE A 70 -0.31 4.77 5.24
C ILE A 70 -0.96 3.41 5.02
N ALA A 71 -1.27 2.65 6.08
CA ALA A 71 -1.96 1.38 5.96
C ALA A 71 -3.37 1.54 5.38
N ALA A 72 -4.11 2.57 5.81
CA ALA A 72 -5.42 2.88 5.27
C ALA A 72 -5.35 3.27 3.79
N ALA A 73 -4.38 4.09 3.39
CA ALA A 73 -4.16 4.43 1.99
C ALA A 73 -3.81 3.19 1.15
N GLY A 74 -3.00 2.28 1.68
CA GLY A 74 -2.71 0.98 1.07
C GLY A 74 -3.93 0.09 0.94
N ALA A 75 -4.78 0.04 1.97
CA ALA A 75 -6.03 -0.71 1.92
C ALA A 75 -6.98 -0.14 0.85
N VAL A 76 -7.10 1.18 0.75
CA VAL A 76 -7.88 1.86 -0.32
C VAL A 76 -7.32 1.53 -1.70
N ALA A 77 -5.99 1.48 -1.85
CA ALA A 77 -5.34 1.08 -3.10
C ALA A 77 -5.64 -0.38 -3.50
N LEU A 78 -5.97 -1.24 -2.53
CA LEU A 78 -6.34 -2.65 -2.74
C LEU A 78 -7.83 -2.87 -2.99
N VAL A 79 -8.69 -1.86 -2.77
CA VAL A 79 -10.14 -2.00 -2.99
C VAL A 79 -10.42 -2.09 -4.49
N PRO A 80 -11.06 -3.17 -4.96
CA PRO A 80 -11.42 -3.32 -6.36
C PRO A 80 -12.47 -2.28 -6.76
N ASP A 81 -12.19 -1.52 -7.82
CA ASP A 81 -13.05 -0.43 -8.28
C ASP A 81 -14.46 -0.92 -8.69
N ALA A 82 -14.57 -2.18 -9.12
CA ALA A 82 -15.83 -2.85 -9.45
C ALA A 82 -16.82 -2.93 -8.28
N SER A 83 -16.35 -2.87 -7.03
CA SER A 83 -17.19 -3.00 -5.84
C SER A 83 -17.89 -1.71 -5.40
N VAL A 84 -17.44 -0.55 -5.91
CA VAL A 84 -17.85 0.77 -5.39
C VAL A 84 -18.95 1.43 -6.23
N GLY A 85 -19.27 0.91 -7.42
CA GLY A 85 -20.32 1.48 -8.28
C GLY A 85 -20.03 2.90 -8.78
N LEU A 86 -18.79 3.36 -8.64
CA LEU A 86 -18.36 4.68 -9.09
C LEU A 86 -18.14 4.68 -10.61
N ALA A 87 -18.62 5.73 -11.30
CA ALA A 87 -18.57 5.81 -12.76
C ALA A 87 -17.16 5.90 -13.37
N ILE A 88 -16.11 6.03 -12.54
CA ILE A 88 -14.71 6.21 -12.97
C ILE A 88 -13.90 4.96 -12.58
N PRO A 89 -13.56 4.07 -13.53
CA PRO A 89 -12.67 2.94 -13.29
C PRO A 89 -11.30 3.41 -12.77
N GLY A 90 -10.73 2.71 -11.78
CA GLY A 90 -9.38 2.99 -11.29
C GLY A 90 -9.25 4.18 -10.33
N PHE A 91 -10.35 4.86 -9.99
CA PHE A 91 -10.30 6.07 -9.16
C PHE A 91 -9.90 5.77 -7.72
N MET A 92 -10.46 4.72 -7.11
CA MET A 92 -10.19 4.40 -5.70
C MET A 92 -8.78 3.85 -5.54
N SER A 93 -8.41 2.92 -6.42
CA SER A 93 -7.07 2.37 -6.48
C SER A 93 -6.02 3.48 -6.73
N GLY A 94 -6.28 4.37 -7.68
CA GLY A 94 -5.44 5.54 -7.96
C GLY A 94 -5.35 6.55 -6.81
N ALA A 95 -6.47 6.86 -6.15
CA ALA A 95 -6.49 7.77 -5.00
C ALA A 95 -5.70 7.20 -3.81
N GLY A 96 -5.85 5.90 -3.53
CA GLY A 96 -5.07 5.21 -2.50
C GLY A 96 -3.57 5.26 -2.78
N VAL A 97 -3.17 5.00 -4.03
CA VAL A 97 -1.78 5.12 -4.48
C VAL A 97 -1.26 6.55 -4.33
N ALA A 98 -2.02 7.55 -4.77
CA ALA A 98 -1.60 8.95 -4.69
C ALA A 98 -1.45 9.43 -3.24
N ILE A 99 -2.42 9.12 -2.37
CA ILE A 99 -2.40 9.50 -0.95
C ILE A 99 -1.24 8.81 -0.23
N GLY A 100 -1.10 7.48 -0.40
CA GLY A 100 -0.03 6.73 0.25
C GLY A 100 1.35 7.15 -0.26
N GLY A 101 1.47 7.45 -1.56
CA GLY A 101 2.68 7.99 -2.17
C GLY A 101 3.06 9.35 -1.59
N ALA A 102 2.09 10.26 -1.44
CA ALA A 102 2.31 11.56 -0.80
C ALA A 102 2.74 11.42 0.68
N LEU A 103 2.12 10.50 1.42
CA LEU A 103 2.49 10.22 2.82
C LEU A 103 3.91 9.65 2.94
N LEU A 104 4.29 8.71 2.07
CA LEU A 104 5.66 8.17 2.06
C LEU A 104 6.69 9.21 1.57
N ALA A 105 6.34 10.05 0.60
CA ALA A 105 7.19 11.15 0.16
C ALA A 105 7.41 12.17 1.28
N TYR A 106 6.37 12.51 2.04
CA TYR A 106 6.49 13.34 3.22
C TYR A 106 7.41 12.71 4.28
N GLU A 107 7.26 11.41 4.54
CA GLU A 107 8.16 10.67 5.44
C GLU A 107 9.61 10.66 4.97
N PHE A 108 9.83 10.51 3.66
CA PHE A 108 11.16 10.58 3.04
C PHE A 108 11.79 11.96 3.18
N LEU A 109 11.02 13.03 2.91
CA LEU A 109 11.48 14.41 3.05
C LEU A 109 11.76 14.77 4.51
N ALA A 110 10.91 14.34 5.45
CA ALA A 110 11.13 14.54 6.88
C ALA A 110 12.42 13.84 7.35
N ALA A 111 12.66 12.61 6.90
CA ALA A 111 13.90 11.89 7.21
C ALA A 111 15.15 12.59 6.64
N ARG A 112 15.05 13.16 5.43
CA ARG A 112 16.15 13.94 4.83
C ARG A 112 16.47 15.21 5.61
N ARG A 113 15.44 15.96 6.04
CA ARG A 113 15.62 17.21 6.81
C ARG A 113 16.32 16.95 8.15
N LEU A 114 15.95 15.89 8.85
CA LEU A 114 16.60 15.53 10.12
C LEU A 114 18.08 15.17 9.94
N ARG A 115 18.43 14.44 8.87
CA ARG A 115 19.83 14.12 8.56
C ARG A 115 20.66 15.36 8.20
N ALA A 116 20.06 16.31 7.48
CA ALA A 116 20.73 17.57 7.15
C ALA A 116 20.93 18.47 8.39
N ALA A 117 19.98 18.47 9.33
CA ALA A 117 20.07 19.26 10.56
C ALA A 117 21.06 18.71 11.60
N GLY A 118 21.36 17.40 11.57
CA GLY A 118 22.36 16.78 12.46
C GLY A 118 23.79 16.78 11.93
N ALA A 119 24.03 17.39 10.76
CA ALA A 119 25.34 17.42 10.10
C ALA A 119 26.04 18.81 10.20
N GLY A 120 25.55 19.71 11.05
CA GLY A 120 26.15 21.00 11.39
C GLY A 120 26.33 21.12 12.89
#